data_AF-A0A6A7C2T0-F1
#
_entry.id   AF-A0A6A7C2T0-F1
#
_cell.length_a   1.000
_cell.length_b   1.000
_cell.length_c   1.000
_cell.angle_alpha   90.00
_cell.angle_beta   90.00
_cell.angle_gamma   90.00
#
_symmetry.space_group_name_H-M   'P 1'
#
loop_
_entity.id
_entity.type
_entity.pdbx_description
1 polymer ?
#
loop_
_entity_poly.entity_id
_entity_poly.type
_entity_poly.pdbx_seq_one_letter_code
_entity_poly.pdbx_strand_id
1 'polypeptide(L)' 'TRPIEKFASATAKCSPEGAVYGKCILTNYQNVHKNMCAKEFAALKECYLVRP' A
#
# COMPACT_ATOMS: atom_id res chain seq x y z
N THR A 1 16.27 -5.96 17.57
CA THR A 1 14.96 -5.44 17.13
C THR A 1 13.99 -6.59 17.00
N ARG A 2 12.79 -6.45 17.56
CA ARG A 2 11.75 -7.49 17.52
C ARG A 2 11.24 -7.62 16.07
N PRO A 3 10.82 -8.82 15.62
CA PRO A 3 10.34 -9.03 14.26
C PRO A 3 9.23 -8.06 13.84
N ILE A 4 8.33 -7.74 14.78
CA ILE A 4 7.23 -6.80 14.56
C ILE A 4 7.73 -5.37 14.28
N GLU A 5 8.80 -4.93 14.94
CA GLU A 5 9.38 -3.60 14.71
C GLU A 5 10.02 -3.52 13.33
N LYS A 6 10.72 -4.58 12.90
CA LYS A 6 11.27 -4.64 11.53
C LYS A 6 10.18 -4.57 10.48
N PHE A 7 9.07 -5.30 10.70
CA PHE A 7 7.93 -5.26 9.79
C PHE A 7 7.28 -3.88 9.75
N ALA A 8 7.03 -3.26 10.90
CA ALA A 8 6.46 -1.92 10.98
C ALA A 8 7.34 -0.88 10.27
N SER A 9 8.66 -0.93 10.47
CA SER A 9 9.58 -0.04 9.76
C SER A 9 9.57 -0.26 8.25
N ALA A 10 9.46 -1.51 7.79
CA ALA A 10 9.41 -1.81 6.36
C ALA A 10 8.13 -1.31 5.69
N THR A 11 6.96 -1.53 6.32
CA THR A 11 5.68 -1.06 5.79
C THR A 11 5.52 0.46 5.90
N ALA A 12 6.15 1.08 6.90
CA ALA A 12 6.12 2.52 7.08
C ALA A 12 6.75 3.29 5.91
N LYS A 13 7.73 2.70 5.20
CA LYS A 13 8.46 3.34 4.09
C LYS A 13 7.58 3.85 2.96
N CYS A 14 6.48 3.14 2.70
CA CYS A 14 5.53 3.43 1.62
C CYS A 14 4.14 3.78 2.17
N SER A 15 4.07 4.29 3.42
CA SER A 15 2.82 4.73 4.05
C SER A 15 2.01 5.71 3.21
N PRO A 16 2.61 6.71 2.52
CA PRO A 16 1.85 7.64 1.69
C PRO A 16 1.13 6.95 0.54
N GLU A 17 1.84 6.11 -0.22
CA GLU A 17 1.29 5.32 -1.32
C GLU A 17 0.24 4.32 -0.80
N GLY A 18 0.48 3.74 0.37
CA GLY A 18 -0.43 2.82 1.06
C GLY A 18 -1.73 3.50 1.48
N ALA A 19 -1.67 4.73 1.97
CA ALA A 19 -2.85 5.51 2.34
C ALA A 19 -3.70 5.87 1.12
N VAL A 20 -3.07 6.22 -0.01
CA VAL A 20 -3.77 6.53 -1.27
C VAL A 20 -4.48 5.28 -1.81
N TYR A 21 -3.78 4.14 -1.85
CA TYR A 21 -4.38 2.86 -2.24
C TYR A 21 -5.52 2.46 -1.29
N GLY A 22 -5.29 2.54 0.02
CA GLY A 22 -6.28 2.25 1.05
C GLY A 22 -7.53 3.12 0.93
N LYS A 23 -7.38 4.40 0.61
CA LYS A 23 -8.52 5.31 0.38
C LYS A 23 -9.38 4.84 -0.79
N CYS A 24 -8.77 4.46 -1.91
CA CYS A 24 -9.51 3.94 -3.06
C CYS A 24 -10.30 2.67 -2.71
N ILE A 25 -9.70 1.75 -1.97
CA ILE A 25 -10.37 0.53 -1.50
C ILE A 25 -11.50 0.85 -0.53
N LEU A 26 -11.26 1.72 0.46
CA LEU A 26 -12.27 2.09 1.46
C LEU A 26 -13.49 2.76 0.84
N THR A 27 -13.30 3.66 -0.12
CA THR A 27 -14.41 4.31 -0.83
C THR A 27 -15.28 3.31 -1.60
N ASN A 28 -14.69 2.20 -2.06
CA ASN A 28 -15.34 1.23 -2.92
C ASN A 28 -15.47 -0.16 -2.26
N TYR A 29 -15.35 -0.26 -0.94
CA TYR A 29 -15.14 -1.53 -0.23
C TYR A 29 -16.24 -2.57 -0.50
N GLN A 30 -17.47 -2.12 -0.77
CA GLN A 30 -18.61 -2.98 -1.06
C GLN A 30 -18.61 -3.55 -2.48
N ASN A 31 -17.92 -2.92 -3.43
CA ASN A 31 -17.94 -3.27 -4.87
C ASN A 31 -16.53 -3.36 -5.47
N VAL A 32 -15.52 -3.57 -4.63
CA VAL A 32 -14.14 -3.65 -5.08
C VAL A 32 -13.97 -4.84 -6.01
N HIS A 33 -13.45 -4.59 -7.20
CA HIS A 33 -13.12 -5.62 -8.17
C HIS A 33 -11.69 -5.43 -8.68
N LYS A 34 -11.20 -6.46 -9.38
CA LYS A 34 -9.87 -6.45 -9.98
C LYS A 34 -9.66 -5.19 -10.82
N ASN A 35 -8.48 -4.60 -10.70
CA ASN A 35 -8.00 -3.40 -11.40
C ASN A 35 -8.69 -2.07 -11.05
N MET A 36 -9.65 -2.03 -10.14
CA MET A 36 -10.35 -0.80 -9.80
C MET A 36 -9.44 0.27 -9.17
N CYS A 37 -8.49 -0.14 -8.32
CA CYS A 37 -7.46 0.72 -7.72
C CYS A 37 -6.05 0.40 -8.26
N ALA A 38 -5.96 -0.01 -9.54
CA ALA A 38 -4.72 -0.49 -10.14
C ALA A 38 -3.61 0.56 -10.16
N LYS A 39 -3.97 1.83 -10.37
CA LYS A 39 -3.02 2.94 -10.44
C LYS A 39 -2.33 3.15 -9.09
N GLU A 40 -3.12 3.20 -8.02
CA GLU A 40 -2.64 3.39 -6.66
C GLU A 40 -1.84 2.15 -6.20
N PHE A 41 -2.30 0.96 -6.57
CA PHE A 41 -1.58 -0.28 -6.30
C PHE A 41 -0.22 -0.32 -7.01
N ALA A 42 -0.13 0.13 -8.27
CA ALA A 42 1.12 0.18 -9.01
C ALA A 42 2.14 1.11 -8.34
N ALA A 43 1.71 2.29 -7.89
CA ALA A 43 2.56 3.23 -7.16
C ALA A 43 3.06 2.63 -5.81
N LEU A 44 2.17 2.00 -5.05
CA LEU A 44 2.54 1.31 -3.81
C LEU A 44 3.55 0.19 -4.06
N LYS A 45 3.31 -0.62 -5.09
CA LYS A 45 4.21 -1.71 -5.50
C LYS A 45 5.57 -1.17 -5.91
N GLU A 46 5.61 -0.11 -6.71
CA GLU A 46 6.85 0.52 -7.14
C GLU A 46 7.66 1.03 -5.95
N CYS A 47 7.02 1.68 -4.96
CA CYS A 47 7.69 2.13 -3.76
C CYS A 47 8.39 0.98 -3.01
N TYR A 48 7.72 -0.17 -2.82
CA TYR A 48 8.32 -1.33 -2.15
C TYR A 48 9.44 -2.02 -2.94
N LEU A 49 9.39 -1.97 -4.27
CA LEU A 49 10.38 -2.63 -5.13
C LEU A 49 11.60 -1.75 -5.44
N VAL A 50 11.44 -0.43 -5.45
CA VAL A 50 12.48 0.52 -5.87
C VAL A 50 13.17 1.19 -4.68
N ARG A 51 12.49 1.36 -3.53
CA ARG A 51 13.03 2.10 -2.38
C ARG A 51 13.57 1.13 -1.31
N PRO A 52 14.89 0.84 -1.26
CA PRO A 52 15.48 -0.14 -0.34
C PRO A 52 15.35 0.23 1.15
#